data_AF-A0AAU0QF72-F1
#
_entry.id   AF-A0AAU0QF72-F1
#
_cell.length_a   1.000
_cell.length_b   1.000
_cell.length_c   1.000
_cell.angle_alpha   90.00
_cell.angle_beta   90.00
_cell.angle_gamma   90.00
#
_symmetry.space_group_name_H-M   'P 1'
#
loop_
_entity.id
_entity.type
_entity.pdbx_description
1 polymer ?
#
loop_
_entity_poly.entity_id
_entity_poly.type
_entity_poly.pdbx_seq_one_letter_code
_entity_poly.pdbx_strand_id
1 'polypeptide(L)'
;MSAHRAGRFRAAEFAFLGREGEPDISSLLEEFAGTEALRGHRVAFTGALTIAPRATLQALVGALGGVAEKSTTKKTTILVVGMSNPRSWAEGAEGSKKLQKATKLREAGSPITVMSEEEFVQFLRDGQE
;
A
#
# COMPACT_ATOMS: atom_id res chain seq x y z
N MET A 1 -11.93 33.34 -3.08
CA MET A 1 -12.56 32.13 -3.64
C MET A 1 -12.02 30.92 -2.88
N SER A 2 -12.95 30.11 -2.39
CA SER A 2 -12.85 28.92 -1.55
C SER A 2 -11.49 28.39 -1.11
N ALA A 3 -11.32 28.38 0.22
CA ALA A 3 -10.43 27.49 0.94
C ALA A 3 -10.87 26.04 0.71
N HIS A 4 -10.13 25.29 -0.10
CA HIS A 4 -10.08 23.83 0.02
C HIS A 4 -8.97 23.50 1.01
N ARG A 5 -9.33 23.45 2.30
CA ARG A 5 -8.50 22.77 3.29
C ARG A 5 -8.71 21.28 3.04
N ALA A 6 -7.86 20.67 2.21
CA ALA A 6 -7.81 19.22 2.05
C ALA A 6 -7.68 18.61 3.46
N GLY A 7 -8.68 17.84 3.85
CA GLY A 7 -8.76 17.25 5.18
C GLY A 7 -7.53 16.38 5.42
N ARG A 8 -6.93 16.53 6.61
CA ARG A 8 -5.99 15.53 7.14
C ARG A 8 -6.79 14.26 7.45
N PHE A 9 -7.02 13.42 6.44
CA PHE A 9 -7.67 12.13 6.64
C PHE A 9 -6.74 11.24 7.49
N ARG A 10 -7.25 10.58 8.53
CA ARG A 10 -6.47 9.60 9.30
C ARG A 10 -6.49 8.25 8.57
N ALA A 11 -5.40 7.48 8.63
CA ALA A 11 -5.37 6.12 8.07
C ALA A 11 -6.50 5.22 8.64
N ALA A 12 -6.90 5.47 9.89
CA ALA A 12 -8.04 4.82 10.55
C ALA A 12 -9.42 5.26 10.01
N GLU A 13 -9.51 6.40 9.31
CA GLU A 13 -10.75 6.94 8.74
C GLU A 13 -11.11 6.22 7.42
N PHE A 14 -10.11 5.76 6.67
CA PHE A 14 -10.29 4.89 5.50
C PHE A 14 -10.90 3.55 5.84
N ALA A 15 -10.64 3.02 7.04
CA ALA A 15 -11.16 1.73 7.49
C ALA A 15 -12.61 1.78 8.00
N PHE A 16 -13.19 2.97 8.23
CA PHE A 16 -14.49 3.13 8.89
C PHE A 16 -15.62 3.64 7.97
N LEU A 17 -15.33 4.20 6.80
CA LEU A 17 -16.36 4.69 5.87
C LEU A 17 -16.90 3.59 4.96
N GLY A 18 -17.50 2.57 5.58
CA GLY A 18 -18.51 1.76 4.92
C GLY A 18 -19.75 2.61 4.66
N ARG A 19 -19.99 2.95 3.38
CA ARG A 19 -21.09 3.75 2.81
C ARG A 19 -20.79 5.24 2.57
N GLU A 20 -19.91 5.54 1.62
CA GLU A 20 -20.19 6.28 0.36
C GLU A 20 -18.85 6.60 -0.34
N GLY A 21 -18.63 6.00 -1.52
CA GLY A 21 -17.47 6.24 -2.39
C GLY A 21 -16.19 5.49 -2.00
N GLU A 22 -15.79 4.48 -2.78
CA GLU A 22 -14.41 3.98 -2.74
C GLU A 22 -13.47 5.15 -3.08
N PRO A 23 -12.33 5.31 -2.37
CA PRO A 23 -11.42 6.41 -2.67
C PRO A 23 -10.87 6.25 -4.09
N ASP A 24 -11.12 7.27 -4.90
CA ASP A 24 -10.53 7.40 -6.23
C ASP A 24 -9.08 7.88 -6.15
N ILE A 25 -8.33 7.68 -7.23
CA ILE A 25 -6.93 8.09 -7.33
C ILE A 25 -6.73 9.58 -7.07
N SER A 26 -7.65 10.45 -7.50
CA SER A 26 -7.51 11.90 -7.29
C SER A 26 -7.39 12.25 -5.81
N SER A 27 -8.26 11.71 -4.96
CA SER A 27 -8.25 11.98 -3.52
C SER A 27 -7.00 11.45 -2.84
N LEU A 28 -6.50 10.28 -3.24
CA LEU A 28 -5.26 9.71 -2.71
C LEU A 28 -4.03 10.54 -3.12
N LEU A 29 -4.01 11.06 -4.35
CA LEU A 29 -2.93 11.94 -4.80
C LEU A 29 -2.91 13.26 -4.06
N GLU A 30 -4.08 13.82 -3.73
CA GLU A 30 -4.17 15.01 -2.89
C GLU A 30 -3.67 14.75 -1.47
N GLU A 31 -4.05 13.61 -0.87
CA GLU A 31 -3.61 13.25 0.48
C GLU A 31 -2.09 13.05 0.56
N PHE A 32 -1.53 12.29 -0.38
CA PHE A 32 -0.11 11.95 -0.41
C PHE A 32 0.69 12.90 -1.31
N ALA A 33 0.13 14.05 -1.67
CA ALA A 33 0.83 15.05 -2.46
C ALA A 33 2.17 15.41 -1.80
N GLY A 34 3.23 15.47 -2.61
CA GLY A 34 4.58 15.81 -2.15
C GLY A 34 5.38 14.65 -1.55
N THR A 35 4.82 13.46 -1.38
CA THR A 35 5.63 12.32 -0.88
C THR A 35 6.68 11.87 -1.89
N GLU A 36 7.91 11.66 -1.42
CA GLU A 36 8.98 11.04 -2.21
C GLU A 36 9.26 9.59 -1.80
N ALA A 37 8.49 9.05 -0.83
CA ALA A 37 8.72 7.73 -0.22
C ALA A 37 8.80 6.57 -1.22
N LEU A 38 8.13 6.68 -2.37
CA LEU A 38 8.08 5.63 -3.38
C LEU A 38 9.12 5.75 -4.48
N ARG A 39 9.92 6.83 -4.52
CA ARG A 39 10.93 6.99 -5.56
C ARG A 39 11.94 5.85 -5.53
N GLY A 40 12.11 5.18 -6.67
CA GLY A 40 13.03 4.05 -6.81
C GLY A 40 12.49 2.72 -6.23
N HIS A 41 11.34 2.71 -5.59
CA HIS A 41 10.73 1.50 -5.06
C HIS A 41 9.87 0.77 -6.10
N ARG A 42 9.91 -0.56 -6.03
CA ARG A 42 9.05 -1.48 -6.78
C ARG A 42 8.07 -2.13 -5.82
N VAL A 43 6.79 -1.83 -6.00
CA VAL A 43 5.72 -2.18 -5.07
C VAL A 43 4.81 -3.24 -5.68
N ALA A 44 4.64 -4.35 -5.00
CA ALA A 44 3.64 -5.35 -5.33
C ALA A 44 2.54 -5.38 -4.26
N PHE A 45 1.31 -5.72 -4.66
CA PHE A 45 0.18 -5.87 -3.75
C PHE A 45 -0.32 -7.32 -3.73
N THR A 46 -0.75 -7.79 -2.56
CA THR A 46 -1.36 -9.11 -2.36
C THR A 46 -2.51 -9.06 -1.35
N GLY A 47 -3.33 -10.12 -1.32
CA GLY A 47 -4.45 -10.25 -0.38
C GLY A 47 -5.68 -9.42 -0.76
N ALA A 48 -6.57 -9.22 0.21
CA ALA A 48 -7.78 -8.41 0.06
C ALA A 48 -7.47 -7.00 0.57
N LEU A 49 -7.28 -6.06 -0.36
CA LEU A 49 -6.99 -4.66 -0.04
C LEU A 49 -8.27 -3.98 0.41
N THR A 50 -8.26 -3.31 1.55
CA THR A 50 -9.42 -2.64 2.14
C THR A 50 -9.35 -1.13 2.02
N ILE A 51 -8.15 -0.55 1.83
CA ILE A 51 -7.98 0.91 1.76
C ILE A 51 -8.52 1.46 0.44
N ALA A 52 -8.18 0.81 -0.68
CA ALA A 52 -8.61 1.23 -2.01
C ALA A 52 -8.51 0.04 -2.98
N PRO A 53 -9.18 0.11 -4.15
CA PRO A 53 -9.02 -0.90 -5.19
C PRO A 53 -7.55 -1.05 -5.59
N ARG A 54 -7.14 -2.29 -5.89
CA ARG A 54 -5.77 -2.59 -6.32
C ARG A 54 -5.33 -1.73 -7.49
N ALA A 55 -6.21 -1.49 -8.46
CA ALA A 55 -5.91 -0.66 -9.62
C ALA A 55 -5.57 0.78 -9.21
N THR A 56 -6.35 1.35 -8.28
CA THR A 56 -6.14 2.70 -7.72
C THR A 56 -4.79 2.78 -7.00
N LEU A 57 -4.47 1.81 -6.14
CA LEU A 57 -3.18 1.77 -5.43
C LEU A 57 -1.99 1.60 -6.37
N GLN A 58 -2.13 0.80 -7.44
CA GLN A 58 -1.08 0.65 -8.45
C GLN A 58 -0.85 1.95 -9.21
N ALA A 59 -1.92 2.68 -9.55
CA ALA A 59 -1.80 3.95 -10.24
C ALA A 59 -1.24 5.04 -9.31
N LEU A 60 -1.60 5.05 -8.02
CA LEU A 60 -1.00 5.90 -6.98
C LEU A 60 0.51 5.68 -6.90
N VAL A 61 0.97 4.41 -6.84
CA VAL A 61 2.41 4.10 -6.80
C VAL A 61 3.16 4.71 -7.99
N GLY A 62 2.60 4.60 -9.20
CA GLY A 62 3.21 5.18 -10.40
C GLY A 62 3.25 6.70 -10.37
N ALA A 63 2.18 7.33 -9.91
CA ALA A 63 2.10 8.79 -9.80
C ALA A 63 3.05 9.37 -8.74
N LEU A 64 3.37 8.60 -7.70
CA LEU A 64 4.33 8.98 -6.65
C LEU A 64 5.79 8.58 -6.98
N GLY A 65 6.07 8.17 -8.23
CA GLY A 65 7.44 7.89 -8.69
C GLY A 65 7.97 6.49 -8.38
N GLY A 66 7.12 5.58 -7.92
CA GLY A 66 7.41 4.16 -7.78
C GLY A 66 7.02 3.34 -9.00
N VAL A 67 7.25 2.03 -8.95
CA VAL A 67 6.86 1.07 -9.99
C VAL A 67 5.93 0.03 -9.41
N ALA A 68 4.67 0.03 -9.85
CA ALA A 68 3.71 -0.99 -9.48
C ALA A 68 3.96 -2.31 -10.25
N GLU A 69 4.21 -3.39 -9.51
CA GLU A 69 4.42 -4.73 -10.07
C GLU A 69 3.17 -5.62 -9.91
N LYS A 70 2.83 -6.36 -10.95
CA LYS A 70 1.71 -7.33 -10.92
C LYS A 70 2.01 -8.55 -10.04
N SER A 71 3.30 -8.88 -9.91
CA SER A 71 3.81 -10.07 -9.23
C SER A 71 5.08 -9.75 -8.46
N THR A 72 5.29 -10.40 -7.32
CA THR A 72 6.53 -10.29 -6.54
C THR A 72 7.70 -10.90 -7.35
N THR A 73 8.71 -10.11 -7.64
CA THR A 73 9.95 -10.47 -8.34
C THR A 73 11.17 -10.22 -7.45
N LYS A 74 12.37 -10.64 -7.88
CA LYS A 74 13.63 -10.33 -7.19
C LYS A 74 13.94 -8.82 -7.13
N LYS A 75 13.28 -8.02 -7.98
CA LYS A 75 13.43 -6.56 -8.00
C LYS A 75 12.40 -5.87 -7.11
N THR A 76 11.38 -6.58 -6.63
CA THR A 76 10.37 -6.01 -5.74
C THR A 76 11.04 -5.59 -4.43
N THR A 77 10.89 -4.33 -4.07
CA THR A 77 11.43 -3.77 -2.83
C THR A 77 10.36 -3.70 -1.73
N ILE A 78 9.07 -3.60 -2.11
CA ILE A 78 7.97 -3.50 -1.17
C ILE A 78 6.85 -4.48 -1.60
N LEU A 79 6.40 -5.32 -0.68
CA LEU A 79 5.17 -6.10 -0.80
C LEU A 79 4.16 -5.58 0.22
N VAL A 80 3.08 -4.96 -0.27
CA VAL A 80 1.94 -4.53 0.54
C VAL A 80 0.93 -5.68 0.62
N VAL A 81 0.56 -6.04 1.85
CA VAL A 81 -0.36 -7.14 2.14
C VAL A 81 -1.67 -6.58 2.67
N GLY A 82 -2.74 -6.74 1.90
CA GLY A 82 -4.10 -6.47 2.35
C GLY A 82 -4.72 -7.68 3.04
N MET A 83 -5.47 -7.42 4.11
CA MET A 83 -6.07 -8.46 4.93
C MET A 83 -7.50 -8.09 5.32
N SER A 84 -8.43 -9.02 5.18
CA SER A 84 -9.78 -8.88 5.72
C SER A 84 -9.87 -9.15 7.23
N ASN A 85 -8.84 -9.78 7.84
CA ASN A 85 -8.81 -10.06 9.27
C ASN A 85 -7.36 -10.12 9.81
N PRO A 86 -6.94 -9.21 10.71
CA PRO A 86 -5.59 -9.20 11.29
C PRO A 86 -5.29 -10.42 12.18
N ARG A 87 -6.30 -11.13 12.69
CA ARG A 87 -6.08 -12.39 13.45
C ARG A 87 -5.58 -13.55 12.58
N SER A 88 -5.72 -13.45 11.25
CA SER A 88 -5.23 -14.47 10.32
C SER A 88 -3.71 -14.42 10.10
N TRP A 89 -2.99 -13.49 10.75
CA TRP A 89 -1.52 -13.51 10.78
C TRP A 89 -0.95 -14.49 11.83
N ALA A 90 -1.80 -15.00 12.73
CA ALA A 90 -1.41 -16.04 13.68
C ALA A 90 -1.32 -17.39 12.95
N GLU A 91 -0.08 -17.83 12.77
CA GLU A 91 0.36 -19.24 12.59
C GLU A 91 -0.62 -20.15 11.82
N GLY A 92 -0.45 -20.22 10.50
CA GLY A 92 -1.02 -21.31 9.69
C GLY A 92 -2.18 -20.97 8.77
N ALA A 93 -2.65 -19.71 8.73
CA ALA A 93 -3.47 -19.28 7.61
C ALA A 93 -2.60 -19.29 6.35
N GLU A 94 -2.99 -20.05 5.32
CA GLU A 94 -2.29 -20.17 4.04
C GLU A 94 -1.85 -18.79 3.52
N GLY A 95 -0.63 -18.40 3.83
CA GLY A 95 -0.06 -17.17 3.34
C GLY A 95 -0.15 -17.21 1.82
N SER A 96 -0.79 -16.21 1.21
CA SER A 96 -0.95 -16.14 -0.24
C SER A 96 0.36 -16.48 -0.93
N LYS A 97 0.33 -17.15 -2.09
CA LYS A 97 1.54 -17.55 -2.85
C LYS A 97 2.58 -16.42 -2.99
N LYS A 98 2.12 -15.15 -2.99
CA LYS A 98 2.97 -13.94 -2.99
C LYS A 98 3.68 -13.66 -1.66
N LEU A 99 3.05 -13.92 -0.52
CA LEU A 99 3.66 -13.80 0.81
C LEU A 99 4.74 -14.85 0.99
N GLN A 100 4.44 -16.13 0.70
CA GLN A 100 5.44 -17.20 0.72
C GLN A 100 6.63 -16.89 -0.20
N LYS A 101 6.37 -16.32 -1.39
CA LYS A 101 7.42 -15.89 -2.32
C LYS A 101 8.24 -14.73 -1.77
N ALA A 102 7.62 -13.76 -1.11
CA ALA A 102 8.34 -12.66 -0.47
C ALA A 102 9.21 -13.16 0.69
N THR A 103 8.71 -14.06 1.53
CA THR A 103 9.52 -14.71 2.59
C THR A 103 10.73 -15.41 2.01
N LYS A 104 10.56 -16.26 0.98
CA LYS A 104 11.68 -16.91 0.30
C LYS A 104 12.67 -15.93 -0.32
N LEU A 105 12.19 -14.82 -0.87
CA LEU A 105 13.06 -13.77 -1.41
C LEU A 105 13.86 -13.07 -0.29
N ARG A 106 13.24 -12.78 0.86
CA ARG A 106 13.93 -12.23 2.04
C ARG A 106 15.00 -13.18 2.55
N GLU A 107 14.67 -14.46 2.71
CA GLU A 107 15.61 -15.50 3.12
C GLU A 107 16.77 -15.66 2.12
N ALA A 108 16.51 -15.43 0.84
CA ALA A 108 17.53 -15.41 -0.21
C ALA A 108 18.33 -14.08 -0.29
N GLY A 109 18.17 -13.17 0.67
CA GLY A 109 18.90 -11.90 0.74
C GLY A 109 18.34 -10.75 -0.11
N SER A 110 17.12 -10.89 -0.64
CA SER A 110 16.45 -9.79 -1.36
C SER A 110 16.07 -8.67 -0.38
N PRO A 111 16.21 -7.38 -0.77
CA PRO A 111 15.88 -6.23 0.08
C PRO A 111 14.35 -5.98 0.17
N ILE A 112 13.53 -7.03 0.07
CA ILE A 112 12.08 -6.88 0.02
C ILE A 112 11.50 -6.66 1.41
N THR A 113 10.85 -5.53 1.61
CA THR A 113 10.07 -5.20 2.80
C THR A 113 8.63 -5.65 2.63
N VAL A 114 8.11 -6.43 3.57
CA VAL A 114 6.70 -6.80 3.62
C VAL A 114 6.04 -5.90 4.65
N MET A 115 4.95 -5.23 4.27
CA MET A 115 4.21 -4.32 5.14
C MET A 115 2.70 -4.45 4.91
N SER A 116 1.92 -4.12 5.93
CA SER A 116 0.46 -4.02 5.85
C SER A 116 0.01 -2.78 5.07
N GLU A 117 -1.27 -2.70 4.71
CA GLU A 117 -1.84 -1.49 4.10
C GLU A 117 -1.72 -0.26 5.00
N GLU A 118 -1.89 -0.43 6.32
CA GLU A 118 -1.75 0.64 7.31
C GLU A 118 -0.31 1.15 7.39
N GLU A 119 0.66 0.24 7.43
CA GLU A 119 2.08 0.59 7.38
C GLU A 119 2.45 1.26 6.05
N PHE A 120 1.86 0.83 4.94
CA PHE A 120 2.07 1.47 3.63
C PHE A 120 1.58 2.91 3.64
N VAL A 121 0.39 3.18 4.19
CA VAL A 121 -0.11 4.56 4.33
C VAL A 121 0.78 5.39 5.24
N GLN A 122 1.23 4.83 6.36
CA GLN A 122 2.15 5.52 7.25
C GLN A 122 3.49 5.83 6.56
N PHE A 123 4.02 4.90 5.77
CA PHE A 123 5.23 5.07 4.97
C PHE A 123 5.09 6.21 3.95
N LEU A 124 3.93 6.34 3.29
CA LEU A 124 3.67 7.47 2.38
C LEU A 124 3.63 8.81 3.12
N ARG A 125 3.02 8.85 4.31
CA ARG A 125 2.94 10.06 5.14
C ARG A 125 4.30 10.51 5.67
N ASP A 126 5.14 9.56 6.05
CA ASP A 126 6.48 9.84 6.58
C ASP A 126 7.39 10.48 5.52
N GLY A 127 7.21 10.14 4.25
CA GLY A 127 7.96 10.76 3.15
C GLY A 127 7.40 12.08 2.62
N GLN A 128 6.41 12.68 3.29
CA GLN A 128 5.96 14.05 3.01
C GLN A 128 6.81 15.02 3.84
N GLU A 129 7.88 15.57 3.26
CA GLU A 129 8.66 16.66 3.86
C GLU A 129 8.08 18.06 3.59
#